data_AF-A0A9D7P9Q7-F1
#
_entry.id   AF-A0A9D7P9Q7-F1
#
_cell.length_a   1.000
_cell.length_b   1.000
_cell.length_c   1.000
_cell.angle_alpha   90.00
_cell.angle_beta   90.00
_cell.angle_gamma   90.00
#
_symmetry.space_group_name_H-M   'P 1'
#
loop_
_entity.id
_entity.type
_entity.pdbx_description
1 polymer ?
#
loop_
_entity_poly.entity_id
_entity_poly.type
_entity_poly.pdbx_seq_one_letter_code
_entity_poly.pdbx_strand_id
1 'polypeptide(L)' 'MQATIDSTGRVLIPKSLRDAHGLGPGSRVDISWYGDGLRIIPGGRTARLERDADGRLVSRGATPVDDETLFALIDAGRK' A
#
# COMPACT_ATOMS: atom_id res chain seq x y z
N MET A 1 -5.34 -9.28 15.46
CA MET A 1 -6.27 -10.06 14.62
C MET A 1 -5.52 -11.26 14.07
N GLN A 2 -6.17 -12.42 13.93
CA GLN A 2 -5.56 -13.65 13.43
C GLN A 2 -6.33 -14.13 12.20
N ALA A 3 -5.65 -14.81 11.28
CA ALA A 3 -6.23 -15.43 10.10
C ALA A 3 -5.60 -16.81 9.90
N THR A 4 -6.37 -17.75 9.36
CA THR A 4 -5.90 -19.11 9.05
C THR A 4 -5.49 -19.22 7.60
N ILE A 5 -4.52 -20.10 7.34
CA ILE A 5 -4.16 -20.51 5.97
C ILE A 5 -5.15 -21.58 5.53
N ASP A 6 -5.73 -21.44 4.35
CA ASP A 6 -6.60 -22.47 3.77
C ASP A 6 -5.82 -23.67 3.21
N SER A 7 -6.53 -24.70 2.75
CA SER A 7 -5.91 -25.93 2.20
C SER A 7 -5.05 -25.69 0.95
N THR A 8 -5.17 -24.52 0.33
CA THR A 8 -4.41 -24.14 -0.87
C THR A 8 -3.25 -23.20 -0.57
N GLY A 9 -3.00 -22.90 0.71
CA GLY A 9 -1.90 -22.03 1.14
C GLY A 9 -2.21 -20.54 1.12
N ARG A 10 -3.48 -20.14 1.02
CA ARG A 10 -3.87 -18.71 0.97
C ARG A 10 -4.25 -18.19 2.34
N VAL A 11 -3.94 -16.92 2.60
CA VAL A 11 -4.47 -16.18 3.76
C VAL A 11 -5.54 -15.23 3.29
N LEU A 12 -6.76 -15.39 3.80
CA LEU A 12 -7.82 -14.41 3.59
C LEU A 12 -7.53 -13.17 4.44
N ILE A 13 -7.15 -12.05 3.80
CA ILE A 13 -6.97 -10.77 4.51
C ILE A 13 -8.34 -10.32 5.03
N PRO A 14 -8.51 -10.09 6.35
CA PRO A 14 -9.76 -9.62 6.94
C PRO A 14 -10.29 -8.34 6.30
N LYS A 15 -11.63 -8.20 6.18
CA LYS A 15 -12.29 -7.10 5.47
C LYS A 15 -11.83 -5.72 5.94
N SER A 16 -11.75 -5.49 7.25
CA SER A 16 -11.33 -4.20 7.80
C SER A 16 -9.93 -3.79 7.36
N LEU A 17 -9.00 -4.74 7.26
CA LEU A 17 -7.64 -4.49 6.76
C LEU A 17 -7.62 -4.25 5.26
N ARG A 18 -8.44 -4.98 4.49
CA ARG A 18 -8.55 -4.74 3.05
C ARG A 18 -9.08 -3.34 2.75
N ASP A 19 -10.16 -2.96 3.41
CA ASP A 19 -10.81 -1.66 3.21
C ASP A 19 -9.87 -0.52 3.60
N ALA A 20 -9.17 -0.63 4.73
CA ALA A 20 -8.20 0.38 5.20
C ALA A 20 -6.98 0.55 4.28
N HIS A 21 -6.65 -0.46 3.47
CA HIS A 21 -5.48 -0.46 2.59
C HIS A 21 -5.85 -0.48 1.09
N GLY A 22 -7.13 -0.30 0.74
CA GLY A 22 -7.59 -0.30 -0.65
C GLY A 22 -7.34 -1.62 -1.39
N LEU A 23 -7.28 -2.74 -0.67
CA LEU A 23 -7.02 -4.06 -1.25
C LEU A 23 -8.33 -4.66 -1.79
N GLY A 24 -8.64 -4.35 -3.05
CA GLY A 24 -9.78 -4.86 -3.79
C GLY A 24 -9.48 -6.12 -4.61
N PRO A 25 -10.50 -6.72 -5.24
CA PRO A 25 -10.30 -7.77 -6.23
C PRO A 25 -9.35 -7.29 -7.34
N GLY A 26 -8.33 -8.11 -7.64
CA GLY A 26 -7.31 -7.78 -8.66
C GLY A 26 -6.18 -6.86 -8.20
N SER A 27 -6.21 -6.35 -6.95
CA SER A 27 -5.08 -5.63 -6.38
C SER A 27 -3.84 -6.51 -6.34
N ARG A 28 -2.70 -5.98 -6.81
CA ARG A 28 -1.40 -6.61 -6.60
C ARG A 28 -0.92 -6.30 -5.19
N VAL A 29 -0.11 -7.19 -4.61
CA VAL A 29 0.55 -6.99 -3.33
C VAL A 29 2.02 -7.36 -3.44
N ASP A 30 2.87 -6.60 -2.76
CA ASP A 30 4.27 -6.95 -2.57
C ASP A 30 4.40 -7.71 -1.24
N ILE A 31 4.99 -8.90 -1.29
CA ILE A 31 5.18 -9.77 -0.14
C ILE A 31 6.68 -9.92 0.11
N SER A 32 7.10 -9.64 1.33
CA SER A 32 8.52 -9.66 1.72
C SER A 32 8.69 -10.11 3.17
N TRP A 33 9.90 -10.55 3.52
CA TRP A 33 10.28 -10.76 4.91
C TRP A 33 10.51 -9.43 5.61
N TYR A 34 10.03 -9.31 6.84
CA TYR A 34 10.29 -8.16 7.69
C TYR A 34 10.34 -8.60 9.16
N GLY A 35 11.54 -8.51 9.76
CA GLY A 35 11.78 -9.01 11.11
C GLY A 35 11.55 -10.52 11.18
N ASP A 36 10.69 -10.93 12.10
CA ASP A 36 10.28 -12.32 12.33
C ASP A 36 9.02 -12.73 11.54
N GLY A 37 8.53 -11.87 10.63
CA GLY A 37 7.26 -12.07 9.96
C GLY A 37 7.26 -11.78 8.46
N LEU A 38 6.08 -11.97 7.86
CA LEU A 38 5.77 -11.55 6.50
C LEU A 38 5.15 -10.16 6.51
N ARG A 39 5.65 -9.30 5.64
CA ARG A 39 5.07 -7.99 5.34
C ARG A 39 4.35 -8.05 3.99
N ILE A 40 3.08 -7.67 4.01
CA ILE A 40 2.23 -7.51 2.83
C ILE A 40 1.94 -6.03 2.67
N ILE A 41 2.23 -5.48 1.50
CA ILE A 41 1.98 -4.08 1.18
C ILE A 41 1.15 -4.03 -0.10
N PRO A 42 0.17 -3.12 -0.24
CA PRO A 42 -0.45 -2.86 -1.55
C PRO A 42 0.63 -2.66 -2.61
N GLY A 43 0.62 -3.55 -3.60
CA GLY A 43 1.54 -3.54 -4.73
C GLY A 43 1.14 -2.44 -5.69
N GLY A 44 2.10 -1.99 -6.51
CA GLY A 44 1.89 -0.81 -7.35
C GLY A 44 2.18 0.51 -6.62
N ARG A 45 2.96 0.48 -5.53
CA ARG A 45 3.78 1.62 -5.14
C ARG A 45 4.79 1.89 -6.25
N THR A 46 4.31 2.56 -7.28
CA THR A 46 5.13 3.06 -8.39
C THR A 46 6.08 4.15 -7.89
N ALA A 47 5.70 4.82 -6.80
CA ALA A 47 6.43 5.90 -6.17
C ALA A 47 7.78 5.42 -5.61
N ARG A 48 8.88 5.75 -6.30
CA ARG A 48 10.26 5.58 -5.83
C ARG A 48 10.84 6.94 -5.44
N LEU A 49 11.67 6.96 -4.40
CA LEU A 49 12.47 8.14 -4.10
C LEU A 49 13.65 8.17 -5.06
N GLU A 50 13.73 9.24 -5.82
CA GLU A 50 14.79 9.51 -6.80
C GLU A 50 15.38 10.89 -6.51
N ARG A 51 16.60 11.16 -6.98
CA ARG A 51 17.12 12.52 -7.02
C ARG A 51 16.75 13.17 -8.35
N ASP A 52 16.21 14.38 -8.30
CA ASP A 52 16.05 15.19 -9.51
C ASP A 52 17.40 15.71 -10.02
N ALA A 53 17.37 16.46 -11.13
CA ALA A 53 18.57 17.03 -11.74
C ALA A 53 19.34 17.99 -10.80
N ASP A 54 18.66 18.57 -9.81
CA ASP A 54 19.21 19.47 -8.81
C ASP A 54 19.61 18.74 -7.51
N GLY A 55 19.48 17.41 -7.47
CA GLY A 55 19.83 16.57 -6.34
C GLY A 55 18.78 16.49 -5.23
N ARG A 56 17.58 17.08 -5.39
CA ARG A 56 16.49 17.01 -4.41
C ARG A 56 15.84 15.63 -4.44
N LEU A 57 15.46 15.13 -3.27
CA LEU A 57 14.70 13.87 -3.18
C LEU A 57 13.25 14.12 -3.62
N VAL A 58 12.84 13.44 -4.68
CA VAL A 58 11.49 13.48 -5.25
C VAL A 58 10.87 12.08 -5.23
N SER A 59 9.57 12.00 -4.92
CA SER A 59 8.82 10.75 -5.00
C SER A 59 8.20 10.64 -6.39
N ARG A 60 8.72 9.75 -7.24
CA ARG A 60 8.24 9.54 -8.62
C ARG A 60 7.40 8.28 -8.70
N GLY A 61 6.09 8.43 -8.89
CA GLY A 61 5.17 7.33 -9.14
C GLY A 61 4.27 7.59 -10.35
N ALA A 62 3.64 6.53 -10.85
CA ALA A 62 2.64 6.55 -11.92
C ALA A 62 1.21 6.39 -11.36
N THR A 63 1.04 6.34 -10.04
CA THR A 63 -0.28 6.35 -9.41
C THR A 63 -0.93 7.71 -9.66
N PRO A 64 -2.09 7.77 -10.34
CA PRO A 64 -2.84 9.02 -10.48
C PRO A 64 -3.20 9.55 -9.09
N VAL A 65 -2.94 10.83 -8.86
CA VAL A 65 -3.40 11.56 -7.67
C VAL A 65 -4.38 12.58 -8.17
N ASP A 66 -5.65 12.38 -7.83
CA ASP A 66 -6.75 13.29 -8.16
C ASP A 66 -7.17 14.11 -6.93
N ASP A 67 -8.11 15.03 -7.15
CA ASP A 67 -8.60 15.95 -6.12
C ASP A 67 -9.22 15.21 -4.93
N GLU A 68 -9.95 14.12 -5.18
CA GLU A 68 -10.54 13.30 -4.11
C GLU A 68 -9.45 12.71 -3.21
N THR A 69 -8.41 12.13 -3.81
CA THR A 69 -7.25 11.60 -3.09
C THR A 69 -6.56 12.70 -2.28
N LEU A 70 -6.39 13.88 -2.85
CA LEU A 70 -5.72 15.00 -2.18
C LEU A 70 -6.53 15.51 -0.98
N PHE A 71 -7.84 15.70 -1.12
CA PHE A 71 -8.70 16.18 -0.05
C PHE A 71 -8.76 15.19 1.11
N ALA A 72 -8.89 13.89 0.82
CA ALA A 72 -8.88 12.85 1.84
C ALA A 72 -7.59 12.84 2.67
N LEU A 73 -6.43 13.08 2.04
CA LEU A 73 -5.14 13.15 2.72
C LEU A 73 -5.00 14.40 3.59
N ILE A 74 -5.45 15.57 3.10
CA ILE A 74 -5.43 16.82 3.87
C ILE A 74 -6.30 16.70 5.12
N ASP A 75 -7.52 16.18 4.98
CA ASP A 75 -8.45 16.03 6.10
C ASP A 75 -7.95 15.01 7.13
N ALA A 76 -7.28 13.94 6.69
CA ALA A 76 -6.65 12.99 7.60
C ALA A 76 -5.55 13.62 8.48
N GLY A 77 -4.88 14.67 7.98
CA GLY A 77 -3.81 15.38 8.70
C GLY A 77 -4.28 16.50 9.64
N ARG A 78 -5.58 16.86 9.65
CA ARG A 78 -6.15 17.93 10.49
C ARG A 78 -6.59 17.48 11.89
N LYS A 79 -6.11 16.33 12.37
CA LYS A 79 -6.41 15.81 13.71
C LYS A 79 -5.33 16.16 14.73
#